data_AF-A0A4V1VIU8-F1
#
_entry.id   AF-A0A4V1VIU8-F1
#
_cell.length_a   1.000
_cell.length_b   1.000
_cell.length_c   1.000
_cell.angle_alpha   90.00
_cell.angle_beta   90.00
_cell.angle_gamma   90.00
#
_symmetry.space_group_name_H-M   'P 1'
#
loop_
_entity.id
_entity.type
_entity.pdbx_description
1 polymer ?
#
loop_
_entity_poly.entity_id
_entity_poly.type
_entity_poly.pdbx_seq_one_letter_code
_entity_poly.pdbx_strand_id
1 'polypeptide(L)' 'MQDVRVKICGLRTPDDLAAVAQAGAAYAGFNFFPKSPRFVTPAEARLLAVAAPEGLCKVALVVDADDATLDAIVETVP' A
#
# COMPACT_ATOMS: atom_id res chain seq x y z
N MET A 1 1.13 17.60 15.98
CA MET A 1 0.53 17.13 14.72
C MET A 1 1.37 17.72 13.61
N GLN A 2 1.94 16.92 12.71
CA GLN A 2 2.51 17.48 11.47
C GLN A 2 1.32 17.98 10.64
N ASP A 3 1.28 19.26 10.26
CA ASP A 3 0.15 19.81 9.46
C ASP A 3 0.05 19.16 8.07
N VAL A 4 1.13 18.53 7.60
CA VAL A 4 1.21 17.86 6.31
C VAL A 4 1.34 16.34 6.52
N ARG A 5 0.46 15.58 5.87
CA ARG A 5 0.54 14.11 5.80
C ARG A 5 1.14 13.67 4.48
N VAL A 6 2.17 12.83 4.54
CA VAL A 6 2.92 12.36 3.37
C VAL A 6 2.53 10.92 3.01
N LYS A 7 2.41 10.65 1.70
CA LYS A 7 2.22 9.32 1.13
C LYS A 7 3.39 8.94 0.23
N ILE A 8 3.97 7.76 0.42
CA ILE A 8 4.95 7.17 -0.50
C ILE A 8 4.30 6.00 -1.24
N CYS A 9 4.45 5.96 -2.56
CA CYS A 9 3.64 5.08 -3.42
C CYS A 9 4.47 4.05 -4.20
N GLY A 10 3.89 2.87 -4.40
CA GLY A 10 4.48 1.78 -5.18
C GLY A 10 5.56 1.02 -4.41
N LEU A 11 5.36 0.86 -3.10
CA LEU A 11 6.24 0.09 -2.22
C LEU A 11 6.06 -1.40 -2.49
N ARG A 12 7.15 -2.17 -2.40
CA ARG A 12 7.14 -3.60 -2.78
C ARG A 12 7.85 -4.50 -1.78
N THR A 13 8.57 -3.93 -0.81
CA THR A 13 9.36 -4.70 0.15
C THR A 13 9.04 -4.30 1.60
N PRO A 14 9.26 -5.20 2.57
CA PRO A 14 9.16 -4.85 3.99
C PRO A 14 10.12 -3.73 4.40
N ASP A 15 11.32 -3.69 3.83
CA ASP A 15 12.33 -2.67 4.12
C ASP A 15 11.84 -1.28 3.68
N ASP A 16 11.17 -1.18 2.53
CA ASP A 16 10.53 0.07 2.09
C ASP A 16 9.49 0.55 3.12
N LEU A 17 8.65 -0.36 3.64
CA LEU A 17 7.62 -0.03 4.62
C LEU A 17 8.22 0.46 5.94
N ALA A 18 9.27 -0.20 6.42
CA ALA A 18 9.99 0.21 7.60
C ALA A 18 10.61 1.61 7.41
N ALA A 19 11.26 1.84 6.26
CA ALA A 19 11.90 3.12 5.95
C ALA A 19 10.88 4.28 5.89
N VAL A 20 9.73 4.09 5.22
CA VAL A 20 8.71 5.15 5.13
C VAL A 20 8.02 5.41 6.47
N ALA A 21 7.81 4.38 7.28
CA ALA A 21 7.29 4.53 8.64
C ALA A 21 8.27 5.33 9.52
N GLN A 22 9.55 4.97 9.50
CA GLN A 22 10.61 5.68 10.23
C GLN A 22 10.75 7.14 9.78
N ALA A 23 10.53 7.42 8.49
CA ALA A 23 10.52 8.76 7.94
C ALA A 23 9.28 9.60 8.33
N GLY A 24 8.30 9.00 9.02
CA GLY A 24 7.08 9.69 9.46
C GLY A 24 6.03 9.86 8.38
N ALA A 25 6.06 9.03 7.32
CA ALA A 25 4.98 9.02 6.34
C ALA A 25 3.68 8.52 6.99
N ALA A 26 2.57 9.17 6.66
CA ALA A 26 1.26 8.75 7.15
C ALA A 26 0.66 7.61 6.30
N TYR A 27 1.10 7.49 5.04
CA TYR A 27 0.54 6.54 4.09
C TYR A 27 1.58 5.79 3.26
N ALA A 28 1.34 4.49 3.08
CA ALA A 28 2.03 3.60 2.16
C ALA A 28 1.10 3.20 1.01
N GLY A 29 1.57 3.29 -0.24
CA GLY A 29 0.78 2.95 -1.42
C GLY A 29 1.20 1.65 -2.08
N PHE A 30 0.24 0.75 -2.32
CA PHE A 30 0.40 -0.45 -3.13
C PHE A 30 -0.26 -0.26 -4.49
N ASN A 31 0.41 -0.68 -5.56
CA ASN A 31 -0.07 -0.50 -6.93
C ASN A 31 -0.64 -1.82 -7.46
N PHE A 32 -1.93 -1.83 -7.79
CA PHE A 32 -2.66 -2.98 -8.30
C PHE A 32 -2.91 -2.89 -9.82
N PHE A 33 -2.18 -2.04 -10.56
CA PHE A 33 -2.26 -1.95 -12.01
C PHE A 33 -1.20 -2.84 -12.69
N PRO A 34 -1.57 -3.93 -13.38
CA PRO A 34 -0.62 -4.95 -13.89
C PRO A 34 0.47 -4.43 -14.84
N LYS A 35 0.23 -3.33 -15.55
CA LYS A 35 1.24 -2.75 -16.47
C LYS A 35 2.31 -1.91 -15.75
N SER A 36 2.12 -1.64 -14.46
CA SER A 36 3.10 -0.90 -13.66
C SER A 36 4.27 -1.82 -13.29
N PRO A 37 5.53 -1.35 -13.35
CA PRO A 37 6.67 -2.09 -12.79
C PRO A 37 6.62 -2.16 -11.26
N ARG A 38 5.67 -1.44 -10.63
CA ARG A 38 5.44 -1.45 -9.19
C ARG A 38 4.21 -2.27 -8.79
N PHE A 39 3.65 -3.03 -9.74
CA PHE A 39 2.51 -3.91 -9.49
C PHE A 39 2.80 -4.91 -8.37
N VAL A 40 1.81 -5.09 -7.51
CA VAL A 40 1.72 -6.16 -6.51
C VAL A 40 0.33 -6.79 -6.58
N THR A 41 0.26 -8.09 -6.36
CA THR A 41 -1.00 -8.82 -6.18
C THR A 41 -1.62 -8.54 -4.80
N PRO A 42 -2.93 -8.76 -4.60
CA PRO A 42 -3.55 -8.68 -3.27
C PRO A 42 -2.86 -9.56 -2.22
N ALA A 43 -2.39 -10.74 -2.61
CA ALA A 43 -1.66 -11.65 -1.71
C ALA A 43 -0.30 -11.07 -1.28
N GLU A 44 0.48 -10.53 -2.21
CA GLU A 44 1.75 -9.85 -1.90
C GLU A 44 1.52 -8.60 -1.04
N ALA A 45 0.52 -7.79 -1.40
CA ALA A 45 0.15 -6.60 -0.65
C ALA A 45 -0.30 -6.93 0.78
N ARG A 46 -1.00 -8.06 0.99
CA ARG A 46 -1.37 -8.54 2.33
C ARG A 46 -0.14 -8.85 3.18
N LEU A 47 0.85 -9.55 2.62
CA LEU A 47 2.10 -9.85 3.34
C LEU A 47 2.82 -8.58 3.77
N LEU A 48 2.87 -7.59 2.87
CA LEU A 48 3.42 -6.27 3.15
C LEU A 48 2.60 -5.51 4.19
N ALA A 49 1.28 -5.48 4.07
CA ALA A 49 0.38 -4.78 4.99
C ALA A 49 0.43 -5.33 6.41
N VAL A 50 0.58 -6.66 6.57
CA VAL A 50 0.74 -7.30 7.88
C VAL A 50 2.11 -6.97 8.50
N ALA A 51 3.14 -6.79 7.69
CA ALA A 51 4.48 -6.40 8.16
C ALA A 51 4.62 -4.89 8.40
N ALA A 52 3.64 -4.08 7.99
CA ALA A 52 3.70 -2.63 8.12
C ALA A 52 3.64 -2.21 9.61
N PRO A 53 4.47 -1.26 10.06
CA PRO A 53 4.41 -0.75 11.43
C PRO A 53 3.04 -0.11 11.76
N GLU A 54 2.63 -0.20 13.03
CA GLU A 54 1.41 0.45 13.50
C GLU A 54 1.42 1.95 13.20
N GLY A 55 0.26 2.49 12.78
CA GLY A 55 0.09 3.89 12.42
C GLY A 55 0.38 4.23 10.96
N LEU A 56 0.98 3.32 10.17
CA LEU A 56 1.16 3.51 8.73
C LEU A 56 -0.10 3.06 7.97
N CYS A 57 -0.85 4.01 7.40
CA CYS A 57 -2.08 3.71 6.66
C CYS A 57 -1.78 3.19 5.25
N LYS A 58 -2.46 2.13 4.82
CA LYS A 58 -2.23 1.50 3.50
C LYS A 58 -3.25 2.01 2.49
N VAL A 59 -2.80 2.25 1.27
CA VAL A 59 -3.62 2.83 0.20
C VAL A 59 -3.46 2.02 -1.08
N ALA A 60 -4.58 1.60 -1.67
CA ALA A 60 -4.61 0.95 -2.97
C ALA A 60 -4.58 1.99 -4.11
N LEU A 61 -3.68 1.79 -5.07
CA LEU A 61 -3.72 2.45 -6.38
C LEU A 61 -4.24 1.46 -7.40
N VAL A 62 -5.35 1.82 -8.04
CA VAL A 62 -5.99 1.07 -9.12
C VAL A 62 -6.15 1.97 -10.35
N VAL A 63 -6.33 1.36 -11.53
CA VAL A 63 -6.64 2.05 -12.78
C VAL A 63 -7.81 1.33 -13.41
N ASP A 64 -8.94 2.02 -13.55
CA ASP A 64 -10.18 1.49 -14.14
C ASP A 64 -10.60 0.11 -13.57
N ALA A 65 -10.40 -0.10 -12.26
CA ALA A 65 -10.82 -1.33 -11.59
C ALA A 65 -12.35 -1.38 -11.44
N ASP A 66 -12.92 -2.57 -11.65
CA ASP A 66 -14.33 -2.84 -11.34
C ASP A 66 -14.54 -3.10 -9.85
N ASP A 67 -15.80 -3.09 -9.42
CA ASP A 67 -16.18 -3.28 -8.02
C ASP A 67 -15.68 -4.63 -7.48
N ALA A 68 -15.74 -5.69 -8.28
CA ALA A 68 -15.26 -7.02 -7.88
C ALA A 68 -13.74 -7.01 -7.55
N THR A 69 -12.94 -6.28 -8.33
CA THR A 69 -11.52 -6.09 -8.07
C THR A 69 -11.29 -5.25 -6.81
N LEU A 70 -12.08 -4.20 -6.60
CA LEU A 70 -11.99 -3.36 -5.40
C LEU A 70 -12.31 -4.15 -4.14
N ASP A 71 -13.40 -4.92 -4.16
CA ASP A 71 -13.82 -5.79 -3.05
C ASP A 71 -12.73 -6.80 -2.72
N ALA A 72 -12.18 -7.49 -3.74
CA ALA A 72 -11.11 -8.44 -3.54
C ALA A 72 -9.86 -7.82 -2.89
N ILE A 73 -9.50 -6.57 -3.23
CA ILE A 73 -8.38 -5.86 -2.61
C ILE A 73 -8.68 -5.57 -1.13
N VAL A 74 -9.85 -5.01 -0.83
CA VAL A 74 -10.23 -4.59 0.54
C VAL A 74 -10.43 -5.78 1.47
N GLU A 75 -10.98 -6.88 0.98
CA GLU A 75 -11.14 -8.12 1.76
C GLU A 75 -9.82 -8.81 2.06
N THR A 76 -8.86 -8.72 1.13
CA THR A 76 -7.57 -9.43 1.26
C THR A 76 -6.55 -8.65 2.06
N VAL A 77 -6.50 -7.32 1.89
CA VAL A 77 -5.45 -6.47 2.46
C VAL A 77 -6.00 -5.76 3.70
N PRO A 78 -5.51 -6.09 4.92
CA PRO A 78 -6.00 -5.50 6.18
C PRO A 78 -5.58 -4.04 6.30
#